data_AF-A0A7X9BQQ3-F1
#
_entry.id   AF-A0A7X9BQQ3-F1
#
_cell.length_a   1.000
_cell.length_b   1.000
_cell.length_c   1.000
_cell.angle_alpha   90.00
_cell.angle_beta   90.00
_cell.angle_gamma   90.00
#
_symmetry.space_group_name_H-M   'P 1'
#
loop_
_entity.id
_entity.type
_entity.pdbx_description
1 polymer ?
#
loop_
_entity_poly.entity_id
_entity_poly.type
_entity_poly.pdbx_seq_one_letter_code
_entity_poly.pdbx_strand_id
1 'polypeptide(L)'
;LSAILKTAQGSSTVALTTTAGIVAPMLAALGLGTPMLAALTVIAIGAGAMTVSHANDSYFWVVTNFGNMKVEDGYKTQTLGTLVVGLASIINVYLVYLFI
;
A
#
# COMPACT_ATOMS: atom_id res chain seq x y z
N LEU A 1 0.83 1.10 8.41
CA LEU A 1 1.13 2.55 8.33
C LEU A 1 0.93 3.10 6.91
N SER A 2 1.64 2.58 5.90
CA SER A 2 1.56 3.12 4.54
C SER A 2 0.14 3.19 3.96
N ALA A 3 -0.68 2.15 4.14
CA ALA A 3 -2.10 2.17 3.73
C ALA A 3 -2.90 3.31 4.35
N ILE A 4 -2.64 3.65 5.63
CA ILE A 4 -3.32 4.76 6.32
C ILE A 4 -2.91 6.10 5.68
N LEU A 5 -1.60 6.30 5.50
CA LEU A 5 -1.08 7.53 4.88
C LEU A 5 -1.56 7.67 3.44
N LYS A 6 -1.55 6.58 2.67
CA LYS A 6 -2.07 6.52 1.31
C LYS A 6 -3.56 6.87 1.26
N THR A 7 -4.35 6.28 2.16
CA THR A 7 -5.79 6.52 2.21
C THR A 7 -6.09 7.97 2.60
N ALA A 8 -5.25 8.61 3.42
CA ALA A 8 -5.45 10.00 3.83
C ALA A 8 -5.02 11.02 2.75
N GLN A 9 -3.85 10.83 2.15
CA GLN A 9 -3.22 11.81 1.24
C GLN A 9 -3.26 11.46 -0.25
N GLY A 10 -3.61 10.23 -0.62
CA GLY A 10 -3.81 9.81 -2.00
C GLY A 10 -2.54 9.44 -2.78
N SER A 11 -1.37 10.00 -2.47
CA SER A 11 -0.13 9.70 -3.21
C SER A 11 0.58 8.43 -2.72
N SER A 12 0.78 7.46 -3.63
CA SER A 12 1.53 6.22 -3.34
C SER A 12 3.00 6.47 -3.06
N THR A 13 3.63 7.39 -3.80
CA THR A 13 5.05 7.69 -3.63
C THR A 13 5.32 8.37 -2.30
N VAL A 14 4.48 9.34 -1.91
CA VAL A 14 4.59 10.03 -0.62
C VAL A 14 4.31 9.05 0.53
N ALA A 15 3.24 8.24 0.44
CA ALA A 15 2.94 7.25 1.46
C ALA A 15 4.07 6.23 1.66
N LEU A 16 4.74 5.83 0.57
CA LEU A 16 5.89 4.93 0.60
C LEU A 16 7.09 5.61 1.28
N THR A 17 7.52 6.77 0.79
CA THR A 17 8.72 7.45 1.31
C THR A 17 8.55 7.90 2.77
N THR A 18 7.38 8.41 3.13
CA THR A 18 7.07 8.79 4.51
C THR A 18 7.08 7.57 5.43
N THR A 19 6.44 6.47 5.04
CA THR A 19 6.46 5.25 5.87
C THR A 19 7.87 4.68 5.99
N ALA A 20 8.63 4.64 4.90
CA ALA A 20 10.01 4.17 4.93
C ALA A 20 10.88 5.02 5.86
N GLY A 21 10.75 6.35 5.82
CA GLY A 21 11.46 7.26 6.73
C GLY A 21 11.12 7.05 8.21
N ILE A 22 9.87 6.70 8.52
CA ILE A 22 9.42 6.40 9.88
C ILE A 22 9.93 5.03 10.34
N VAL A 23 9.83 4.00 9.49
CA VAL A 23 10.09 2.60 9.86
C VAL A 23 11.58 2.27 9.86
N ALA A 24 12.38 2.86 8.96
CA ALA A 24 13.80 2.56 8.82
C ALA A 24 14.60 2.58 10.14
N PRO A 25 14.52 3.62 11.00
CA PRO A 25 15.26 3.63 12.27
C PRO A 25 14.71 2.64 13.31
N MET A 26 13.50 2.11 13.11
CA MET A 26 12.85 1.18 14.03
C MET A 26 13.14 -0.29 13.70
N LEU A 27 13.67 -0.60 12.52
CA LEU A 27 13.84 -1.97 12.03
C LEU A 27 14.61 -2.86 13.01
N ALA A 28 15.73 -2.36 13.57
CA ALA A 28 16.53 -3.12 14.51
C ALA A 28 15.76 -3.44 15.81
N ALA A 29 15.06 -2.44 16.37
CA ALA A 29 14.27 -2.60 17.58
C ALA A 29 13.06 -3.54 17.39
N LEU A 30 12.52 -3.62 16.17
CA LEU A 30 11.42 -4.51 15.79
C LEU A 30 11.89 -5.93 15.41
N GLY A 31 13.19 -6.22 15.47
CA GLY A 31 13.74 -7.52 15.05
C GLY A 31 13.74 -7.73 13.53
N LEU A 32 13.54 -6.66 12.74
CA LEU A 32 13.48 -6.67 11.27
C LEU A 32 14.79 -6.14 10.63
N GLY A 33 15.88 -6.08 11.40
CA GLY A 33 17.13 -5.44 10.99
C GLY A 33 18.01 -6.26 10.03
N THR A 34 17.70 -7.53 9.77
CA THR A 34 18.47 -8.33 8.79
C THR A 34 18.14 -7.85 7.36
N PRO A 35 19.07 -7.98 6.39
CA PRO A 35 18.81 -7.53 5.02
C PRO A 35 17.54 -8.12 4.40
N MET A 36 17.26 -9.40 4.68
CA MET A 36 16.08 -10.09 4.15
C MET A 36 14.77 -9.57 4.78
N LEU A 37 14.74 -9.37 6.10
CA LEU A 37 13.57 -8.84 6.80
C LEU A 37 13.33 -7.35 6.49
N ALA A 38 14.39 -6.58 6.29
CA ALA A 38 14.31 -5.21 5.82
C ALA A 38 13.71 -5.15 4.40
N ALA A 39 14.14 -6.03 3.49
CA ALA A 39 13.55 -6.14 2.15
C ALA A 39 12.06 -6.52 2.21
N LEU A 40 11.68 -7.50 3.04
CA LEU A 40 10.27 -7.83 3.27
C LEU A 40 9.47 -6.65 3.83
N THR A 41 10.07 -5.87 4.72
CA THR A 41 9.43 -4.66 5.27
C THR A 41 9.18 -3.63 4.18
N VAL A 42 10.11 -3.42 3.24
CA VAL A 42 9.92 -2.53 2.09
C VAL A 42 8.77 -3.02 1.20
N ILE A 43 8.68 -4.33 0.95
CA ILE A 43 7.56 -4.92 0.18
C ILE A 43 6.23 -4.69 0.92
N ALA A 44 6.20 -4.88 2.25
CA ALA A 44 5.01 -4.61 3.07
C ALA A 44 4.57 -3.14 2.99
N ILE A 45 5.52 -2.21 2.98
CA ILE A 45 5.26 -0.77 2.81
C ILE A 45 4.64 -0.51 1.43
N GLY A 46 5.20 -1.11 0.37
CA GLY A 46 4.67 -1.01 -0.99
C GLY A 46 3.25 -1.54 -1.12
N ALA A 47 2.97 -2.71 -0.52
CA ALA A 47 1.62 -3.28 -0.47
C ALA A 47 0.62 -2.30 0.16
N GLY A 48 0.99 -1.68 1.27
CA GLY A 48 0.18 -0.65 1.91
C GLY A 48 -0.05 0.58 1.02
N ALA A 49 0.97 1.06 0.33
CA ALA A 49 0.88 2.23 -0.55
C ALA A 49 -0.04 2.02 -1.77
N MET A 50 -0.39 0.78 -2.10
CA MET A 50 -1.31 0.43 -3.19
C MET A 50 -2.75 0.16 -2.72
N THR A 51 -3.01 0.23 -1.41
CA THR A 51 -4.32 -0.12 -0.83
C THR A 51 -5.26 1.09 -0.80
N VAL A 52 -6.54 0.87 -1.10
CA VAL A 52 -7.65 1.86 -0.99
C VAL A 52 -7.39 3.13 -1.83
N SER A 53 -7.35 2.97 -3.15
CA SER A 53 -7.35 4.09 -4.10
C SER A 53 -8.75 4.67 -4.24
N HIS A 54 -8.93 5.94 -3.88
CA HIS A 54 -10.23 6.63 -3.88
C HIS A 54 -10.08 8.09 -4.36
N ALA A 55 -11.08 8.95 -4.17
CA ALA A 55 -11.15 10.28 -4.77
C ALA A 55 -9.95 11.21 -4.49
N ASN A 56 -9.15 10.97 -3.45
CA ASN A 56 -7.91 11.74 -3.20
C ASN A 56 -6.69 11.24 -3.99
N ASP A 57 -6.80 10.12 -4.70
CA ASP A 57 -5.75 9.51 -5.50
C ASP A 57 -5.95 9.83 -6.99
N SER A 58 -4.94 10.42 -7.63
CA SER A 58 -4.97 10.69 -9.07
C SER A 58 -5.16 9.42 -9.91
N TYR A 59 -4.68 8.26 -9.44
CA TYR A 59 -4.84 6.99 -10.16
C TYR A 59 -6.31 6.55 -10.20
N PHE A 60 -7.10 6.82 -9.16
CA PHE A 60 -8.54 6.57 -9.16
C PHE A 60 -9.22 7.31 -10.32
N TRP A 61 -8.87 8.58 -10.51
CA TRP A 61 -9.43 9.40 -11.58
C TRP A 61 -8.96 8.98 -12.97
N VAL A 62 -7.72 8.49 -13.12
CA VAL A 62 -7.27 7.91 -14.40
C VAL A 62 -8.15 6.72 -14.78
N VAL A 63 -8.41 5.81 -13.83
CA VAL A 63 -9.23 4.61 -14.07
C VAL A 63 -10.69 4.98 -14.36
N THR A 64 -11.30 5.85 -13.56
CA THR A 64 -12.72 6.20 -13.75
C THR A 64 -12.96 7.02 -15.01
N ASN A 65 -12.09 7.98 -15.34
CA ASN A 65 -12.27 8.81 -16.54
C ASN A 65 -12.02 8.00 -17.83
N PHE A 66 -10.96 7.21 -17.90
CA PHE A 66 -10.69 6.38 -19.09
C PHE A 66 -11.67 5.22 -19.23
N GLY A 67 -12.18 4.70 -18.11
CA GLY A 67 -13.25 3.70 -18.10
C GLY A 67 -14.65 4.29 -18.32
N ASN A 68 -14.79 5.60 -18.46
CA ASN A 68 -16.07 6.33 -18.55
C ASN A 68 -17.06 5.91 -17.45
N MET A 69 -16.54 5.73 -16.23
CA MET A 69 -17.26 5.22 -15.06
C MET A 69 -17.84 6.37 -14.24
N LYS A 70 -19.00 6.13 -13.62
CA LYS A 70 -19.45 6.99 -12.53
C LYS A 70 -18.53 6.83 -11.32
N VAL A 71 -18.43 7.87 -10.50
CA VAL A 71 -17.62 7.84 -9.27
C VAL A 71 -18.06 6.72 -8.33
N GLU A 72 -19.37 6.47 -8.22
CA GLU A 72 -19.93 5.39 -7.41
C GLU A 72 -19.46 4.00 -7.88
N ASP A 73 -19.38 3.80 -9.20
CA ASP A 73 -18.85 2.56 -9.77
C ASP A 73 -17.35 2.45 -9.53
N GLY A 74 -16.61 3.57 -9.63
CA GLY A 74 -15.21 3.64 -9.26
C GLY A 74 -14.94 3.20 -7.82
N TYR A 75 -15.75 3.63 -6.85
CA TYR A 75 -15.62 3.14 -5.47
C TYR A 75 -15.85 1.62 -5.37
N LYS A 76 -16.81 1.08 -6.11
CA LYS A 76 -17.13 -0.35 -6.10
C LYS A 76 -16.12 -1.21 -6.86
N THR A 77 -15.41 -0.67 -7.84
CA THR A 77 -14.46 -1.44 -8.65
C THR A 77 -13.02 -1.13 -8.26
N GLN A 78 -12.59 0.12 -8.39
CA GLN A 78 -11.21 0.53 -8.18
C GLN A 78 -10.84 0.55 -6.69
N THR A 79 -11.66 1.16 -5.83
CA THR A 79 -11.35 1.22 -4.39
C THR A 79 -11.42 -0.16 -3.75
N LEU A 80 -12.47 -0.95 -4.04
CA LEU A 80 -12.54 -2.33 -3.58
C LEU A 80 -11.45 -3.23 -4.20
N GLY A 81 -11.15 -3.07 -5.48
CA GLY A 81 -10.10 -3.84 -6.15
C GLY A 81 -8.72 -3.59 -5.55
N THR A 82 -8.37 -2.33 -5.32
CA THR A 82 -7.10 -1.96 -4.64
C THR A 82 -7.05 -2.40 -3.18
N LEU A 83 -8.19 -2.42 -2.48
CA LEU A 83 -8.27 -3.04 -1.16
C LEU A 83 -7.95 -4.54 -1.21
N VAL A 84 -8.54 -5.29 -2.16
CA VAL A 84 -8.28 -6.72 -2.34
C VAL A 84 -6.81 -6.97 -2.69
N VAL A 85 -6.23 -6.18 -3.59
CA VAL A 85 -4.79 -6.27 -3.93
C VAL A 85 -3.90 -6.00 -2.71
N GLY A 86 -4.24 -4.99 -1.91
CA GLY A 86 -3.51 -4.67 -0.68
C GLY A 86 -3.55 -5.81 0.34
N LEU A 87 -4.74 -6.38 0.56
CA LEU A 87 -4.94 -7.53 1.44
C LEU A 87 -4.21 -8.78 0.93
N ALA A 88 -4.33 -9.10 -0.35
CA ALA A 88 -3.62 -10.23 -0.95
C ALA A 88 -2.10 -10.07 -0.83
N SER A 89 -1.59 -8.87 -1.10
CA SER A 89 -0.16 -8.56 -1.01
C SER A 89 0.36 -8.68 0.42
N ILE A 90 -0.35 -8.14 1.43
CA ILE A 90 0.12 -8.22 2.82
C ILE A 90 0.04 -9.65 3.38
N ILE A 91 -0.98 -10.42 2.99
CA ILE A 91 -1.06 -11.85 3.32
C ILE A 91 0.13 -12.59 2.70
N ASN A 92 0.46 -12.33 1.44
CA ASN A 92 1.60 -12.94 0.78
C ASN A 92 2.93 -12.61 1.49
N VAL A 93 3.14 -11.33 1.84
CA VAL A 93 4.32 -10.91 2.61
C VAL A 93 4.41 -11.65 3.95
N TYR A 94 3.30 -11.78 4.67
CA TYR A 94 3.26 -12.51 5.93
C TYR A 94 3.55 -14.00 5.75
N LEU A 95 3.02 -14.63 4.71
CA LEU A 95 3.32 -16.03 4.40
C LEU A 95 4.81 -16.23 4.10
N VAL A 96 5.42 -15.36 3.29
CA VAL A 96 6.87 -15.43 3.00
C VAL A 96 7.69 -15.22 4.27
N TYR A 97 7.28 -14.30 5.14
CA TYR A 97 7.92 -14.07 6.44
C TYR A 97 7.94 -15.34 7.33
N LEU A 98 6.97 -16.24 7.23
CA LEU A 98 6.98 -17.48 8.02
C LEU A 98 8.05 -18.50 7.59
N PHE A 99 8.61 -18.35 6.39
CA PHE A 99 9.62 -19.26 5.84
C PHE A 99 11.06 -18.72 5.91
N ILE A 100 11.25 -17.50 6.41
CA ILE A 100 12.52 -16.78 6.46
C ILE A 100 12.86 -16.46 7.91
#